data_AF-W7WWM6-F1
#
_entry.id   AF-W7WWM6-F1
#
_cell.length_a   1.000
_cell.length_b   1.000
_cell.length_c   1.000
_cell.angle_alpha   90.00
_cell.angle_beta   90.00
_cell.angle_gamma   90.00
#
_symmetry.space_group_name_H-M   'P 1'
#
loop_
_entity.id
_entity.type
_entity.pdbx_description
1 polymer ?
#
loop_
_entity_poly.entity_id
_entity_poly.type
_entity_poly.pdbx_seq_one_letter_code
_entity_poly.pdbx_strand_id
1 'polypeptide(L)'
;KNQIGDEGASGLGSALANCINLSNLTLSLVSNQIGDESASGLGSALTNCINLSNLTLGLSENQICTIGASGLGSALANCINLSNLTLFLGKNQIGAEGASGLGSALANCINLSNLTLNLVENQICTIGASDLGSALANCINLSNLKLGLG
;
A
#
# COMPACT_ATOMS: atom_id res chain seq x y z
N LYS A 1 -19.69 7.21 1.13
CA LYS A 1 -18.82 7.75 0.07
C LYS A 1 -18.36 9.13 0.50
N ASN A 2 -17.09 9.27 0.87
CA ASN A 2 -16.49 10.58 1.11
C ASN A 2 -15.91 11.06 -0.23
N GLN A 3 -15.92 12.36 -0.50
CA GLN A 3 -15.44 12.93 -1.77
C GLN A 3 -14.21 13.81 -1.50
N ILE A 4 -13.27 13.32 -0.70
CA ILE A 4 -12.09 14.14 -0.35
C ILE A 4 -11.15 14.33 -1.54
N GLY A 5 -11.18 13.39 -2.51
CA GLY A 5 -10.35 13.43 -3.71
C GLY A 5 -8.85 13.43 -3.41
N ASP A 6 -8.08 13.75 -4.44
CA ASP A 6 -6.63 13.85 -4.37
C ASP A 6 -6.16 14.96 -3.41
N GLU A 7 -6.79 16.13 -3.46
CA GLU A 7 -6.41 17.25 -2.58
C GLU A 7 -6.58 16.90 -1.10
N GLY A 8 -7.70 16.27 -0.73
CA GLY A 8 -7.95 15.85 0.63
C GLY A 8 -7.01 14.74 1.10
N ALA A 9 -6.70 13.78 0.22
CA ALA A 9 -5.73 12.72 0.51
C ALA A 9 -4.31 13.28 0.68
N SER A 10 -3.89 14.20 -0.19
CA SER A 10 -2.59 14.89 -0.11
C SER A 10 -2.46 15.78 1.13
N GLY A 11 -3.53 16.50 1.48
CA GLY A 11 -3.61 17.28 2.72
C GLY A 11 -3.52 16.41 3.96
N LEU A 12 -4.20 15.25 3.97
CA LEU A 12 -4.09 14.27 5.04
C LEU A 12 -2.68 13.69 5.13
N GLY A 13 -2.05 13.35 4.00
CA GLY A 13 -0.65 12.92 3.95
C GLY A 13 0.27 13.96 4.59
N SER A 14 0.12 15.22 4.21
CA SER A 14 0.92 16.33 4.76
C SER A 14 0.74 16.49 6.28
N ALA A 15 -0.47 16.27 6.80
CA ALA A 15 -0.71 16.27 8.25
C ALA A 15 -0.03 15.06 8.93
N LEU A 16 -0.20 13.86 8.38
CA LEU A 16 0.39 12.62 8.92
C LEU A 16 1.91 12.64 8.92
N ALA A 17 2.55 13.31 7.96
CA ALA A 17 4.00 13.48 7.92
C ALA A 17 4.57 14.12 9.19
N ASN A 18 3.78 14.91 9.93
CA ASN A 18 4.19 15.54 11.18
C ASN A 18 3.95 14.65 12.41
N CYS A 19 3.28 13.50 12.26
CA CYS A 19 2.98 12.57 13.35
C CYS A 19 4.14 11.60 13.62
N ILE A 20 5.36 12.12 13.87
CA ILE A 20 6.60 11.32 13.96
C ILE A 20 6.60 10.25 15.07
N ASN A 21 5.75 10.42 16.09
CA ASN A 21 5.61 9.48 17.21
C ASN A 21 4.53 8.41 16.95
N LEU A 22 3.88 8.42 15.78
CA LEU A 22 2.83 7.47 15.44
C LEU A 22 3.43 6.07 15.28
N SER A 23 3.00 5.13 16.13
CA SER A 23 3.40 3.73 16.07
C SER A 23 2.35 2.82 15.44
N ASN A 24 1.09 3.27 15.43
CA ASN A 24 -0.05 2.54 14.94
C ASN A 24 -0.93 3.49 14.12
N LEU A 25 -1.27 3.11 12.90
CA LEU A 25 -2.20 3.85 12.06
C LEU A 25 -3.22 2.90 11.44
N THR A 26 -4.49 3.23 11.61
CA THR A 26 -5.58 2.70 10.79
C THR A 26 -6.22 3.85 10.06
N LEU A 27 -6.17 3.83 8.74
CA LEU A 27 -6.71 4.86 7.87
C LEU A 27 -7.57 4.23 6.78
N SER A 28 -8.84 4.63 6.70
CA SER A 28 -9.77 4.17 5.66
C SER A 28 -10.17 5.34 4.76
N LEU A 29 -9.76 5.24 3.50
CA LEU A 29 -10.04 6.16 2.41
C LEU A 29 -10.78 5.46 1.26
N VAL A 30 -11.65 4.51 1.60
CA VAL A 30 -12.44 3.75 0.62
C VAL A 30 -13.42 4.66 -0.15
N SER A 31 -13.48 4.50 -1.47
CA SER A 31 -14.38 5.25 -2.37
C SER A 31 -14.20 6.77 -2.34
N ASN A 32 -12.95 7.27 -2.39
CA ASN A 32 -12.61 8.69 -2.26
C ASN A 32 -12.09 9.38 -3.54
N GLN A 33 -12.07 8.69 -4.68
CA GLN A 33 -11.54 9.23 -5.95
C GLN A 33 -10.05 9.61 -5.85
N ILE A 34 -9.27 8.80 -5.13
CA ILE A 34 -7.82 8.97 -5.00
C ILE A 34 -7.13 8.36 -6.23
N GLY A 35 -6.30 9.15 -6.90
CA GLY A 35 -5.44 8.74 -8.00
C GLY A 35 -4.03 8.38 -7.58
N ASP A 36 -3.17 8.17 -8.59
CA ASP A 36 -1.82 7.63 -8.42
C ASP A 36 -0.89 8.54 -7.60
N GLU A 37 -0.93 9.84 -7.89
CA GLU A 37 -0.06 10.83 -7.24
C GLU A 37 -0.36 10.92 -5.74
N SER A 38 -1.64 11.06 -5.39
CA SER A 38 -2.05 11.14 -3.99
C SER A 38 -1.86 9.83 -3.22
N ALA A 39 -2.06 8.66 -3.86
CA ALA A 39 -1.74 7.38 -3.23
C ALA A 39 -0.24 7.25 -2.92
N SER A 40 0.61 7.60 -3.89
CA SER A 40 2.07 7.59 -3.73
C SER A 40 2.54 8.64 -2.70
N GLY A 41 1.94 9.84 -2.73
CA GLY A 41 2.20 10.91 -1.78
C GLY A 41 1.81 10.55 -0.35
N LEU A 42 0.67 9.86 -0.17
CA LEU A 42 0.27 9.34 1.13
C LEU A 42 1.28 8.32 1.66
N GLY A 43 1.73 7.38 0.83
CA GLY A 43 2.81 6.45 1.20
C GLY A 43 4.09 7.19 1.60
N SER A 44 4.48 8.19 0.80
CA SER A 44 5.69 8.99 1.05
C SER A 44 5.61 9.76 2.36
N ALA A 45 4.45 10.32 2.70
CA ALA A 45 4.24 11.01 3.97
C ALA A 45 4.39 10.07 5.17
N LEU A 46 3.94 8.82 5.06
CA LEU A 46 4.03 7.84 6.14
C LEU A 46 5.47 7.44 6.48
N THR A 47 6.43 7.65 5.57
CA THR A 47 7.86 7.40 5.85
C THR A 47 8.41 8.28 6.98
N ASN A 48 7.81 9.46 7.22
CA ASN A 48 8.17 10.33 8.33
C ASN A 48 7.65 9.83 9.69
N CYS A 49 6.69 8.90 9.69
CA CYS A 49 6.25 8.23 10.91
C CYS A 49 7.26 7.13 11.28
N ILE A 50 8.46 7.54 11.71
CA ILE A 50 9.60 6.64 11.92
C ILE A 50 9.34 5.50 12.91
N ASN A 51 8.37 5.66 13.81
CA ASN A 51 7.99 4.66 14.80
C ASN A 51 6.86 3.73 14.33
N LEU A 52 6.33 3.93 13.11
CA LEU A 52 5.18 3.21 12.59
C LEU A 52 5.52 1.73 12.39
N SER A 53 4.89 0.89 13.21
CA SER A 53 5.08 -0.56 13.21
C SER A 53 3.83 -1.31 12.75
N ASN A 54 2.65 -0.70 12.91
CA ASN A 54 1.37 -1.26 12.49
C ASN A 54 0.64 -0.29 11.58
N LEU A 55 0.43 -0.67 10.32
CA LEU A 55 -0.31 0.10 9.34
C LEU A 55 -1.47 -0.73 8.79
N THR A 56 -2.68 -0.20 8.93
CA THR A 56 -3.84 -0.61 8.14
C THR A 56 -4.26 0.55 7.25
N LEU A 57 -4.16 0.36 5.94
CA LEU A 57 -4.48 1.37 4.94
C LEU A 57 -5.55 0.84 3.98
N GLY A 58 -6.74 1.44 4.04
CA GLY A 58 -7.86 1.15 3.18
C GLY A 58 -7.94 2.14 2.02
N LEU A 59 -7.63 1.68 0.81
CA LEU A 59 -7.65 2.48 -0.42
C LEU A 59 -8.53 1.83 -1.51
N SER A 60 -9.45 0.95 -1.13
CA SER A 60 -10.32 0.28 -2.09
C SER A 60 -11.31 1.24 -2.77
N GLU A 61 -11.80 0.89 -3.95
CA GLU A 61 -12.76 1.70 -4.72
C GLU A 61 -12.24 3.10 -5.10
N ASN A 62 -10.96 3.22 -5.44
CA ASN A 62 -10.35 4.47 -5.88
C ASN A 62 -9.92 4.39 -7.36
N GLN A 63 -9.09 5.33 -7.81
CA GLN A 63 -8.60 5.43 -9.18
C GLN A 63 -7.10 5.10 -9.25
N ILE A 64 -6.63 4.23 -8.36
CA ILE A 64 -5.22 3.84 -8.30
C ILE A 64 -4.94 2.84 -9.42
N CYS A 65 -3.95 3.16 -10.24
CA CYS A 65 -3.49 2.35 -11.35
C CYS A 65 -2.12 1.73 -11.03
N THR A 66 -1.43 1.27 -12.07
CA THR A 66 -0.08 0.69 -11.98
C THR A 66 0.92 1.62 -11.28
N ILE A 67 0.94 2.91 -11.63
CA ILE A 67 1.93 3.86 -11.12
C ILE A 67 1.70 4.11 -9.62
N GLY A 68 0.45 4.35 -9.21
CA GLY A 68 0.12 4.61 -7.81
C GLY A 68 0.37 3.40 -6.91
N ALA A 69 0.08 2.19 -7.38
CA ALA A 69 0.35 0.98 -6.61
C ALA A 69 1.87 0.75 -6.41
N SER A 70 2.66 0.90 -7.47
CA SER A 70 4.12 0.77 -7.41
C SER A 70 4.76 1.87 -6.55
N GLY A 71 4.30 3.11 -6.70
CA GLY A 71 4.76 4.26 -5.91
C GLY A 71 4.42 4.13 -4.42
N LEU A 72 3.19 3.73 -4.11
CA LEU A 72 2.77 3.42 -2.73
C LEU A 72 3.64 2.31 -2.12
N GLY A 73 3.84 1.21 -2.84
CA GLY A 73 4.71 0.12 -2.38
C GLY A 73 6.13 0.59 -2.11
N SER A 74 6.72 1.32 -3.05
CA SER A 74 8.09 1.86 -2.95
C SER A 74 8.24 2.81 -1.76
N ALA A 75 7.24 3.63 -1.48
CA ALA A 75 7.25 4.50 -0.32
C ALA A 75 7.15 3.71 0.99
N LEU A 76 6.23 2.74 1.07
CA LEU A 76 6.07 1.90 2.27
C LEU A 76 7.29 1.04 2.58
N ALA A 77 8.10 0.69 1.57
CA ALA A 77 9.39 0.02 1.77
C ALA A 77 10.38 0.82 2.63
N ASN A 78 10.22 2.15 2.69
CA ASN A 78 11.05 3.02 3.53
C ASN A 78 10.54 3.14 4.97
N CYS A 79 9.39 2.55 5.31
CA CYS A 79 8.89 2.46 6.68
C CYS A 79 9.66 1.35 7.43
N ILE A 80 10.91 1.64 7.82
CA ILE A 80 11.87 0.64 8.30
C ILE A 80 11.40 -0.17 9.53
N ASN A 81 10.49 0.36 10.34
CA ASN A 81 9.96 -0.32 11.53
C ASN A 81 8.63 -1.05 11.30
N LEU A 82 8.13 -1.03 10.06
CA LEU A 82 6.85 -1.63 9.71
C LEU A 82 6.94 -3.16 9.79
N SER A 83 6.20 -3.73 10.74
CA SER A 83 6.16 -5.18 10.98
C SER A 83 4.80 -5.80 10.64
N ASN A 84 3.74 -4.99 10.67
CA ASN A 84 2.38 -5.40 10.36
C ASN A 84 1.79 -4.45 9.31
N LEU A 85 1.53 -4.98 8.12
CA LEU A 85 0.91 -4.24 7.03
C LEU A 85 -0.40 -4.91 6.61
N THR A 86 -1.48 -4.15 6.68
CA THR A 86 -2.75 -4.48 6.02
C THR A 86 -3.05 -3.42 4.98
N LEU A 87 -3.12 -3.82 3.72
CA LEU A 87 -3.34 -2.93 2.58
C LEU A 87 -4.54 -3.42 1.76
N PHE A 88 -5.62 -2.63 1.76
CA PHE A 88 -6.81 -2.91 0.95
C PHE A 88 -6.82 -2.02 -0.29
N LEU A 89 -6.47 -2.59 -1.43
CA LEU A 89 -6.43 -1.94 -2.74
C LEU A 89 -7.46 -2.53 -3.73
N GLY A 90 -8.45 -3.26 -3.23
CA GLY A 90 -9.48 -3.86 -4.10
C GLY A 90 -10.30 -2.82 -4.88
N LYS A 91 -10.89 -3.22 -6.01
CA LYS A 91 -11.69 -2.34 -6.88
C LYS A 91 -10.94 -1.07 -7.30
N ASN A 92 -9.73 -1.25 -7.82
CA ASN A 92 -8.92 -0.20 -8.42
C ASN A 92 -8.57 -0.59 -9.86
N GLN A 93 -7.61 0.08 -10.48
CA GLN A 93 -7.19 -0.13 -11.87
C GLN A 93 -5.75 -0.68 -11.92
N ILE A 94 -5.33 -1.43 -10.90
CA ILE A 94 -3.97 -1.96 -10.79
C ILE A 94 -3.78 -3.06 -11.82
N GLY A 95 -2.84 -2.87 -12.73
CA GLY A 95 -2.45 -3.86 -13.73
C GLY A 95 -1.36 -4.83 -13.22
N ALA A 96 -0.92 -5.71 -14.11
CA ALA A 96 0.14 -6.68 -13.82
C ALA A 96 1.45 -6.04 -13.33
N GLU A 97 1.90 -4.98 -14.00
CA GLU A 97 3.09 -4.23 -13.62
C GLU A 97 2.94 -3.56 -12.24
N GLY A 98 1.74 -3.07 -11.91
CA GLY A 98 1.47 -2.44 -10.61
C GLY A 98 1.55 -3.45 -9.47
N ALA A 99 1.00 -4.66 -9.69
CA ALA A 99 1.09 -5.76 -8.73
C ALA A 99 2.54 -6.24 -8.57
N SER A 100 3.28 -6.41 -9.67
CA SER A 100 4.69 -6.80 -9.67
C SER A 100 5.57 -5.77 -8.95
N GLY A 101 5.38 -4.48 -9.24
CA GLY A 101 6.09 -3.37 -8.59
C GLY A 101 5.78 -3.27 -7.10
N LEU A 102 4.50 -3.38 -6.72
CA LEU A 102 4.08 -3.43 -5.32
C LEU A 102 4.73 -4.61 -4.58
N GLY A 103 4.70 -5.81 -5.15
CA GLY A 103 5.34 -6.99 -4.58
C GLY A 103 6.84 -6.81 -4.39
N SER A 104 7.53 -6.33 -5.42
CA SER A 104 8.98 -6.09 -5.40
C SER A 104 9.38 -5.06 -4.36
N ALA A 105 8.57 -4.01 -4.18
CA ALA A 105 8.81 -3.02 -3.16
C ALA A 105 8.58 -3.57 -1.75
N LEU A 106 7.50 -4.33 -1.53
CA LEU A 106 7.21 -4.95 -0.24
C LEU A 106 8.25 -6.00 0.18
N ALA A 107 8.94 -6.62 -0.79
CA ALA A 107 10.09 -7.49 -0.52
C ALA A 107 11.26 -6.77 0.17
N ASN A 108 11.36 -5.45 0.03
CA ASN A 108 12.37 -4.65 0.71
C ASN A 108 11.97 -4.25 2.14
N CYS A 109 10.73 -4.55 2.58
CA CYS A 109 10.30 -4.33 3.96
C CYS A 109 10.92 -5.37 4.89
N ILE A 110 12.19 -5.18 5.27
CA ILE A 110 12.98 -6.18 6.00
C ILE A 110 12.38 -6.62 7.33
N ASN A 111 11.58 -5.81 8.00
CA ASN A 111 10.96 -6.13 9.30
C ASN A 111 9.51 -6.63 9.18
N LEU A 112 8.99 -6.75 7.96
CA LEU A 112 7.61 -7.15 7.73
C LEU A 112 7.42 -8.64 8.05
N SER A 113 6.57 -8.92 9.03
CA SER A 113 6.27 -10.29 9.48
C SER A 113 4.82 -10.69 9.20
N ASN A 114 3.92 -9.71 9.12
CA ASN A 114 2.50 -9.93 8.85
C ASN A 114 2.06 -9.05 7.68
N LEU A 115 1.61 -9.69 6.59
CA LEU A 115 1.07 -9.01 5.43
C LEU A 115 -0.33 -9.49 5.12
N THR A 116 -1.28 -8.56 5.12
CA THR A 116 -2.57 -8.73 4.45
C THR A 116 -2.61 -7.79 3.24
N LEU A 117 -2.70 -8.37 2.05
CA LEU A 117 -2.78 -7.63 0.79
C LEU A 117 -4.06 -8.05 0.04
N ASN A 118 -4.99 -7.12 -0.11
CA ASN A 118 -6.20 -7.32 -0.91
C ASN A 118 -6.11 -6.49 -2.19
N LEU A 119 -6.10 -7.18 -3.32
CA LEU A 119 -6.07 -6.64 -4.67
C LEU A 119 -7.27 -7.17 -5.49
N VAL A 120 -8.33 -7.65 -4.84
CA VAL A 120 -9.54 -8.19 -5.48
C VAL A 120 -10.17 -7.15 -6.40
N GLU A 121 -10.78 -7.58 -7.51
CA GLU A 121 -11.39 -6.68 -8.50
C GLU A 121 -10.41 -5.61 -9.05
N ASN A 122 -9.18 -6.01 -9.38
CA ASN A 122 -8.22 -5.22 -10.17
C ASN A 122 -7.97 -5.86 -11.56
N GLN A 123 -7.09 -5.27 -12.36
CA GLN A 123 -6.76 -5.72 -13.72
C GLN A 123 -5.48 -6.58 -13.74
N ILE A 124 -5.32 -7.43 -12.73
CA ILE A 124 -4.12 -8.26 -12.55
C ILE A 124 -4.29 -9.56 -13.36
N CYS A 125 -3.49 -9.73 -14.40
CA CYS A 125 -3.44 -10.97 -15.14
C CYS A 125 -2.59 -12.04 -14.42
N THR A 126 -2.57 -13.25 -14.97
CA THR A 126 -1.81 -14.38 -14.41
C THR A 126 -0.32 -14.10 -14.25
N ILE A 127 0.27 -13.34 -15.18
CA ILE A 127 1.68 -12.93 -15.10
C ILE A 127 1.90 -12.01 -13.88
N GLY A 128 1.08 -10.98 -13.73
CA GLY A 128 1.18 -10.06 -12.59
C GLY A 128 0.97 -10.76 -11.24
N ALA A 129 0.07 -11.73 -11.17
CA ALA A 129 -0.11 -12.56 -9.98
C ALA A 129 1.11 -13.44 -9.68
N SER A 130 1.71 -14.05 -10.71
CA SER A 130 2.92 -14.86 -10.60
C SER A 130 4.12 -14.02 -10.15
N ASP A 131 4.29 -12.83 -10.73
CA ASP A 131 5.36 -11.90 -10.39
C ASP A 131 5.23 -11.39 -8.95
N LEU A 132 4.02 -11.02 -8.53
CA LEU A 132 3.73 -10.66 -7.14
C LEU A 132 4.08 -11.81 -6.19
N GLY A 133 3.65 -13.04 -6.50
CA GLY A 133 3.99 -14.22 -5.68
C GLY A 133 5.50 -14.46 -5.60
N SER A 134 6.20 -14.33 -6.72
CA SER A 134 7.66 -14.50 -6.81
C SER A 134 8.40 -13.41 -6.00
N ALA A 135 7.92 -12.16 -6.06
CA ALA A 135 8.48 -11.08 -5.28
C ALA A 135 8.26 -11.28 -3.78
N LEU A 136 7.05 -11.67 -3.37
CA LEU A 136 6.73 -11.94 -1.96
C LEU A 136 7.49 -13.14 -1.39
N ALA A 137 7.97 -14.06 -2.23
CA ALA A 137 8.86 -15.13 -1.78
C ALA A 137 10.21 -14.61 -1.23
N ASN A 138 10.61 -13.38 -1.60
CA ASN A 138 11.80 -12.73 -1.06
C ASN A 138 11.55 -12.04 0.29
N CYS A 139 10.30 -11.97 0.77
CA CYS A 139 9.98 -11.49 2.11
C CYS A 139 10.34 -12.55 3.16
N ILE A 140 11.63 -12.75 3.43
CA ILE A 140 12.14 -13.87 4.26
C ILE A 140 11.63 -13.87 5.71
N ASN A 141 11.15 -12.73 6.22
CA ASN A 141 10.64 -12.59 7.58
C ASN A 141 9.12 -12.72 7.69
N LEU A 142 8.41 -12.88 6.56
CA LEU A 142 6.96 -13.06 6.58
C LEU A 142 6.59 -14.37 7.26
N SER A 143 5.83 -14.26 8.35
CA SER A 143 5.27 -15.39 9.09
C SER A 143 3.79 -15.60 8.80
N ASN A 144 3.08 -14.53 8.45
CA ASN A 144 1.67 -14.59 8.07
C ASN A 144 1.43 -13.82 6.77
N LEU A 145 0.85 -14.51 5.79
CA LEU A 145 0.44 -13.94 4.51
C LEU A 145 -1.05 -14.19 4.29
N LYS A 146 -1.81 -13.11 4.06
CA LYS A 146 -3.15 -13.17 3.50
C LYS A 146 -3.16 -12.39 2.19
N LEU A 147 -3.47 -13.07 1.10
CA LEU A 147 -3.47 -12.50 -0.25
C LEU A 147 -4.83 -12.70 -0.91
N GLY A 148 -5.42 -11.64 -1.43
CA GLY A 148 -6.63 -11.68 -2.25
C GLY A 148 -6.36 -11.09 -3.62
N LEU A 149 -6.54 -11.86 -4.69
CA LEU A 149 -6.25 -11.47 -6.09
C LEU A 149 -7.44 -11.65 -7.04
N GLY A 150 -8.52 -12.31 -6.60
CA GLY A 150 -9.69 -12.66 -7.41
C GLY A 150 -10.95 -12.04 -6.82
#